data_AF-A0A7K0I7P4-F1
#
_entry.id   AF-A0A7K0I7P4-F1
#
_cell.length_a   1.000
_cell.length_b   1.000
_cell.length_c   1.000
_cell.angle_alpha   90.00
_cell.angle_beta   90.00
_cell.angle_gamma   90.00
#
_symmetry.space_group_name_H-M   'P 1'
#
loop_
_entity.id
_entity.type
_entity.pdbx_description
1 polymer ?
#
loop_
_entity_poly.entity_id
_entity_poly.type
_entity_poly.pdbx_seq_one_letter_code
_entity_poly.pdbx_strand_id
1 'polypeptide(L)'
;ALSMANWDQRYGLEALTELADNGRLLGGQRIKGGVMGTDINFFTYQTSATRRPILDAMFKVIRVSNIALEKVDQIKDATQEDIEDLRGQAYFIRGYAHFVLNRYWGPMPYLNQSIGAYDEWDIPRLSKNESLRCVALDMDSAFVAFEKAGKIRRDPGPGEPGHLNDPDLEKPNGVAAKAMKARALLYAASPLNNANGSKDWEDAAVASWEAIQLAQKYQYALIDGDRYTDNMYGVKYTNEQIWAWHAGNKNYGNAPTALQNGIFSNKKTIVSGENPTQNFVDMFETQWGDPLNTEEDRKEAIKLGHYNEQDPYVNRDPRFYHCVIYNQANIIWAKVADGEVKN
;
A
#
# COMPACT_ATOMS: atom_id res chain seq x y z
N ALA A 1 -6.84 6.92 -11.19
CA ALA A 1 -6.88 6.77 -9.72
C ALA A 1 -7.12 5.31 -9.30
N LEU A 2 -6.05 4.51 -9.22
CA LEU A 2 -6.06 3.18 -8.60
C LEU A 2 -5.71 3.32 -7.11
N SER A 3 -6.68 3.71 -6.28
CA SER A 3 -6.51 3.82 -4.82
C SER A 3 -7.20 2.66 -4.10
N MET A 4 -6.45 1.62 -3.75
CA MET A 4 -6.95 0.44 -3.03
C MET A 4 -7.55 0.75 -1.65
N ALA A 5 -7.13 1.84 -0.99
CA ALA A 5 -7.67 2.23 0.32
C ALA A 5 -9.15 2.68 0.28
N ASN A 6 -9.70 2.92 -0.92
CA ASN A 6 -11.08 3.39 -1.11
C ASN A 6 -11.95 2.45 -1.97
N TRP A 7 -11.46 1.26 -2.34
CA TRP A 7 -12.11 0.41 -3.36
C TRP A 7 -13.36 -0.33 -2.87
N ASP A 8 -13.38 -0.72 -1.61
CA ASP A 8 -14.62 -0.86 -0.85
C ASP A 8 -14.39 -0.08 0.45
N GLN A 9 -15.20 0.96 0.69
CA GLN A 9 -15.09 1.81 1.89
C GLN A 9 -15.12 1.01 3.21
N ARG A 10 -15.50 -0.28 3.14
CA ARG A 10 -15.74 -1.19 4.26
C ARG A 10 -14.67 -2.26 4.49
N TYR A 11 -13.73 -2.49 3.57
CA TYR A 11 -12.75 -3.58 3.69
C TYR A 11 -11.31 -3.13 3.34
N GLY A 12 -10.47 -2.98 4.36
CA GLY A 12 -9.02 -2.84 4.23
C GLY A 12 -8.29 -4.20 4.27
N LEU A 13 -7.01 -4.25 3.90
CA LEU A 13 -6.19 -5.46 4.08
C LEU A 13 -5.95 -5.73 5.56
N GLU A 14 -5.82 -4.65 6.32
CA GLU A 14 -5.72 -4.56 7.78
C GLU A 14 -6.92 -5.24 8.45
N ALA A 15 -8.10 -5.15 7.83
CA ALA A 15 -9.31 -5.83 8.29
C ALA A 15 -9.28 -7.34 8.16
N LEU A 16 -8.39 -7.88 7.31
CA LEU A 16 -8.21 -9.31 7.06
C LEU A 16 -7.03 -9.89 7.83
N THR A 17 -6.20 -9.05 8.44
CA THR A 17 -5.04 -9.47 9.25
C THR A 17 -5.28 -9.23 10.74
N GLU A 18 -4.41 -9.74 11.60
CA GLU A 18 -4.50 -9.51 13.05
C GLU A 18 -4.16 -8.06 13.47
N LEU A 19 -3.89 -7.14 12.53
CA LEU A 19 -3.50 -5.76 12.85
C LEU A 19 -4.64 -4.98 13.49
N ALA A 20 -5.85 -5.12 12.96
CA ALA A 20 -7.02 -4.41 13.46
C ALA A 20 -8.28 -5.29 13.41
N ASP A 21 -9.13 -5.11 14.41
CA ASP A 21 -10.50 -5.57 14.37
C ASP A 21 -11.39 -4.47 13.78
N ASN A 22 -12.23 -4.83 12.82
CA ASN A 22 -13.07 -3.87 12.10
C ASN A 22 -14.45 -3.64 12.76
N GLY A 23 -14.53 -3.85 14.08
CA GLY A 23 -15.69 -3.54 14.90
C GLY A 23 -17.03 -3.90 14.25
N ARG A 24 -17.92 -2.91 14.09
CA ARG A 24 -19.29 -3.07 13.55
C ARG A 24 -19.34 -3.37 12.04
N LEU A 25 -18.21 -3.44 11.33
CA LEU A 25 -18.14 -3.90 9.93
C LEU A 25 -18.16 -5.44 9.90
N LEU A 26 -19.37 -5.99 10.01
CA LEU A 26 -19.65 -7.42 10.12
C LEU A 26 -18.99 -8.31 9.05
N GLY A 27 -18.67 -7.78 7.87
CA GLY A 27 -18.13 -8.60 6.78
C GLY A 27 -16.66 -9.01 6.96
N GLY A 28 -15.80 -8.14 7.51
CA GLY A 28 -14.37 -8.45 7.67
C GLY A 28 -14.14 -9.54 8.72
N GLN A 29 -14.83 -9.43 9.86
CA GLN A 29 -14.79 -10.44 10.92
C GLN A 29 -15.35 -11.80 10.47
N ARG A 30 -16.39 -11.83 9.64
CA ARG A 30 -16.94 -13.08 9.11
C ARG A 30 -15.92 -13.84 8.28
N ILE A 31 -15.15 -13.14 7.45
CA ILE A 31 -14.08 -13.75 6.66
C ILE A 31 -12.99 -14.32 7.58
N LYS A 32 -12.54 -13.56 8.60
CA LYS A 32 -11.59 -14.04 9.62
C LYS A 32 -12.09 -15.28 10.35
N GLY A 33 -13.37 -15.32 10.70
CA GLY A 33 -14.04 -16.46 11.34
C GLY A 33 -14.33 -17.63 10.40
N GLY A 34 -13.87 -17.61 9.15
CA GLY A 34 -14.07 -18.69 8.17
C GLY A 34 -15.48 -18.75 7.56
N VAL A 35 -16.34 -17.76 7.84
CA VAL A 35 -17.71 -17.69 7.33
C VAL A 35 -17.72 -16.93 6.00
N MET A 36 -17.46 -17.64 4.90
CA MET A 36 -17.45 -17.09 3.54
C MET A 36 -18.83 -17.13 2.89
N GLY A 37 -19.81 -16.43 3.48
CA GLY A 37 -21.15 -16.30 2.90
C GLY A 37 -21.19 -15.37 1.69
N THR A 38 -22.25 -14.58 1.56
CA THR A 38 -22.39 -13.57 0.48
C THR A 38 -21.29 -12.50 0.47
N ASP A 39 -20.54 -12.36 1.58
CA ASP A 39 -19.45 -11.39 1.73
C ASP A 39 -18.29 -11.62 0.74
N ILE A 40 -18.09 -12.85 0.23
CA ILE A 40 -17.06 -13.14 -0.79
C ILE A 40 -17.30 -12.37 -2.09
N ASN A 41 -18.56 -12.06 -2.39
CA ASN A 41 -18.94 -11.37 -3.62
C ASN A 41 -18.43 -9.92 -3.63
N PHE A 42 -18.30 -9.29 -2.47
CA PHE A 42 -17.76 -7.93 -2.33
C PHE A 42 -16.28 -7.83 -2.72
N PHE A 43 -15.52 -8.92 -2.61
CA PHE A 43 -14.11 -8.98 -3.01
C PHE A 43 -13.90 -9.43 -4.45
N THR A 44 -14.88 -10.14 -5.01
CA THR A 44 -14.69 -10.90 -6.24
C THR A 44 -15.41 -10.28 -7.44
N TYR A 45 -16.74 -10.18 -7.43
CA TYR A 45 -17.50 -9.84 -8.65
C TYR A 45 -18.74 -8.95 -8.45
N GLN A 46 -19.12 -8.59 -7.21
CA GLN A 46 -20.27 -7.72 -6.98
C GLN A 46 -19.98 -6.27 -7.35
N THR A 47 -20.25 -5.94 -8.61
CA THR A 47 -20.11 -4.59 -9.15
C THR A 47 -21.38 -3.76 -8.88
N SER A 48 -21.20 -2.49 -8.51
CA SER A 48 -22.26 -1.49 -8.44
C SER A 48 -21.70 -0.11 -8.79
N ALA A 49 -22.55 0.92 -8.91
CA ALA A 49 -22.10 2.29 -9.13
C ALA A 49 -21.08 2.78 -8.08
N THR A 50 -21.08 2.17 -6.88
CA THR A 50 -20.22 2.56 -5.75
C THR A 50 -19.23 1.47 -5.34
N ARG A 51 -19.19 0.32 -6.03
CA ARG A 51 -18.32 -0.81 -5.66
C ARG A 51 -17.49 -1.33 -6.82
N ARG A 52 -16.20 -1.52 -6.56
CA ARG A 52 -15.23 -2.09 -7.49
C ARG A 52 -14.51 -3.24 -6.80
N PRO A 53 -15.02 -4.48 -6.88
CA PRO A 53 -14.40 -5.63 -6.24
C PRO A 53 -12.99 -5.85 -6.78
N ILE A 54 -12.06 -6.20 -5.89
CA ILE A 54 -10.62 -6.26 -6.20
C ILE A 54 -10.34 -7.25 -7.34
N LEU A 55 -10.94 -8.45 -7.32
CA LEU A 55 -10.65 -9.48 -8.34
C LEU A 55 -11.01 -9.01 -9.76
N ASP A 56 -12.27 -8.61 -9.97
CA ASP A 56 -12.76 -8.07 -11.25
C ASP A 56 -11.98 -6.82 -11.69
N ALA A 57 -11.69 -5.90 -10.76
CA ALA A 57 -10.93 -4.70 -11.05
C ALA A 57 -9.52 -5.02 -11.55
N MET A 58 -8.80 -5.96 -10.92
CA MET A 58 -7.44 -6.31 -11.31
C MET A 58 -7.39 -7.01 -12.66
N PHE A 59 -8.31 -7.92 -12.98
CA PHE A 59 -8.36 -8.51 -14.32
C PHE A 59 -8.70 -7.49 -15.41
N LYS A 60 -9.58 -6.53 -15.14
CA LYS A 60 -9.85 -5.41 -16.06
C LYS A 60 -8.60 -4.56 -16.30
N VAL A 61 -7.87 -4.24 -15.23
CA VAL A 61 -6.62 -3.48 -15.29
C VAL A 61 -5.55 -4.21 -16.10
N ILE A 62 -5.40 -5.52 -15.90
CA ILE A 62 -4.48 -6.36 -16.68
C ILE A 62 -4.85 -6.32 -18.16
N ARG A 63 -6.13 -6.52 -18.50
CA ARG A 63 -6.60 -6.45 -19.89
C ARG A 63 -6.30 -5.10 -20.54
N VAL A 64 -6.63 -4.00 -19.87
CA VAL A 64 -6.38 -2.64 -20.38
C VAL A 64 -4.89 -2.40 -20.59
N SER A 65 -4.06 -2.87 -19.65
CA SER A 65 -2.60 -2.73 -19.75
C SER A 65 -2.03 -3.53 -20.93
N ASN A 66 -2.49 -4.76 -21.15
CA ASN A 66 -2.06 -5.56 -22.30
C ASN A 66 -2.46 -4.92 -23.63
N ILE A 67 -3.70 -4.44 -23.76
CA ILE A 67 -4.15 -3.72 -24.96
C ILE A 67 -3.32 -2.45 -25.18
N ALA A 68 -3.00 -1.71 -24.11
CA ALA A 68 -2.15 -0.53 -24.21
C ALA A 68 -0.75 -0.91 -24.73
N LEU A 69 -0.11 -1.93 -24.16
CA LEU A 69 1.20 -2.40 -24.59
C LEU A 69 1.23 -2.91 -26.04
N GLU A 70 0.16 -3.55 -26.51
CA GLU A 70 0.01 -4.04 -27.89
C GLU A 70 -0.18 -2.90 -28.90
N LYS A 71 -0.74 -1.76 -28.48
CA LYS A 71 -1.17 -0.67 -29.36
C LYS A 71 -0.40 0.62 -29.20
N VAL A 72 0.42 0.77 -28.16
CA VAL A 72 1.13 2.03 -27.85
C VAL A 72 2.01 2.50 -29.01
N ASP A 73 2.57 1.57 -29.79
CA ASP A 73 3.37 1.87 -31.00
C ASP A 73 2.54 2.35 -32.20
N GLN A 74 1.21 2.29 -32.12
CA GLN A 74 0.31 2.75 -33.18
C GLN A 74 -0.10 4.22 -33.00
N ILE A 75 0.30 4.85 -31.90
CA ILE A 75 0.00 6.26 -31.61
C ILE A 75 0.85 7.13 -32.55
N LYS A 76 0.18 7.91 -33.41
CA LYS A 76 0.85 8.76 -34.42
C LYS A 76 1.10 10.19 -33.94
N ASP A 77 0.31 10.66 -32.98
CA ASP A 77 0.27 12.05 -32.54
C ASP A 77 0.80 12.20 -31.10
N ALA A 78 1.93 11.58 -30.79
CA ALA A 78 2.57 11.67 -29.47
C ALA A 78 4.09 11.70 -29.61
N THR A 79 4.77 12.31 -28.63
CA THR A 79 6.23 12.28 -28.60
C THR A 79 6.74 10.89 -28.19
N GLN A 80 8.01 10.58 -28.49
CA GLN A 80 8.60 9.33 -28.02
C GLN A 80 8.63 9.27 -26.48
N GLU A 81 8.80 10.43 -25.82
CA GLU A 81 8.72 10.54 -24.37
C GLU A 81 7.34 10.09 -23.85
N ASP A 82 6.26 10.61 -24.44
CA ASP A 82 4.88 10.25 -24.05
C ASP A 82 4.59 8.76 -24.31
N ILE A 83 5.06 8.22 -25.44
CA ILE A 83 4.88 6.81 -25.81
C ILE A 83 5.58 5.90 -24.79
N GLU A 84 6.83 6.20 -24.45
CA GLU A 84 7.59 5.41 -23.45
C GLU A 84 7.02 5.61 -22.04
N ASP A 85 6.51 6.80 -21.70
CA ASP A 85 5.86 7.03 -20.42
C ASP A 85 4.58 6.19 -20.28
N LEU A 86 3.74 6.18 -21.31
CA LEU A 86 2.53 5.34 -21.36
C LEU A 86 2.88 3.86 -21.28
N ARG A 87 3.94 3.43 -21.97
CA ARG A 87 4.43 2.05 -21.92
C ARG A 87 4.90 1.68 -20.50
N GLY A 88 5.65 2.56 -19.85
CA GLY A 88 6.12 2.38 -18.48
C GLY A 88 4.96 2.25 -17.49
N GLN A 89 3.96 3.12 -17.60
CA GLN A 89 2.74 3.06 -16.79
C GLN A 89 1.97 1.75 -17.01
N ALA A 90 1.84 1.29 -18.26
CA ALA A 90 1.14 0.05 -18.57
C ALA A 90 1.84 -1.20 -17.99
N TYR A 91 3.16 -1.31 -18.12
CA TYR A 91 3.93 -2.39 -17.48
C TYR A 91 3.81 -2.35 -15.95
N PHE A 92 4.00 -1.16 -15.35
CA PHE A 92 3.93 -0.99 -13.90
C PHE A 92 2.55 -1.41 -13.37
N ILE A 93 1.48 -0.96 -14.00
CA ILE A 93 0.12 -1.20 -13.53
C ILE A 93 -0.29 -2.66 -13.78
N ARG A 94 0.17 -3.29 -14.87
CA ARG A 94 -0.02 -4.74 -15.09
C ARG A 94 0.64 -5.57 -13.98
N GLY A 95 1.92 -5.35 -13.72
CA GLY A 95 2.65 -6.09 -12.70
C GLY A 95 2.07 -5.83 -11.31
N TYR A 96 1.67 -4.58 -11.01
CA TYR A 96 0.99 -4.25 -9.76
C TYR A 96 -0.34 -5.00 -9.60
N ALA A 97 -1.16 -5.10 -10.65
CA ALA A 97 -2.42 -5.83 -10.60
C ALA A 97 -2.21 -7.34 -10.36
N HIS A 98 -1.22 -7.96 -11.00
CA HIS A 98 -0.83 -9.34 -10.72
C HIS A 98 -0.30 -9.51 -9.29
N PHE A 99 0.49 -8.56 -8.78
CA PHE A 99 0.94 -8.58 -7.39
C PHE A 99 -0.23 -8.51 -6.41
N VAL A 100 -1.20 -7.64 -6.67
CA VAL A 100 -2.43 -7.55 -5.86
C VAL A 100 -3.17 -8.87 -5.85
N LEU A 101 -3.44 -9.47 -7.01
CA LEU A 101 -4.10 -10.77 -7.10
C LEU A 101 -3.35 -11.85 -6.31
N ASN A 102 -2.03 -11.88 -6.43
CA ASN A 102 -1.17 -12.83 -5.73
C ASN A 102 -1.31 -12.71 -4.20
N ARG A 103 -1.36 -11.49 -3.65
CA ARG A 103 -1.51 -11.26 -2.21
C ARG A 103 -2.81 -11.80 -1.61
N TYR A 104 -3.92 -11.72 -2.34
CA TYR A 104 -5.24 -12.10 -1.83
C TYR A 104 -5.62 -13.54 -2.16
N TRP A 105 -5.30 -14.03 -3.36
CA TRP A 105 -5.75 -15.35 -3.83
C TRP A 105 -4.62 -16.31 -4.23
N GLY A 106 -3.37 -15.91 -4.04
CA GLY A 106 -2.22 -16.61 -4.61
C GLY A 106 -2.13 -16.41 -6.13
N PRO A 107 -1.29 -17.20 -6.82
CA PRO A 107 -0.94 -16.95 -8.20
C PRO A 107 -2.17 -17.23 -9.07
N MET A 108 -2.70 -16.19 -9.69
CA MET A 108 -3.63 -16.31 -10.81
C MET A 108 -2.84 -16.50 -12.11
N PRO A 109 -3.46 -16.97 -13.21
CA PRO A 109 -2.80 -17.06 -14.51
C PRO A 109 -2.14 -15.72 -14.88
N TYR A 110 -0.85 -15.75 -15.24
CA TYR A 110 -0.10 -14.53 -15.54
C TYR A 110 -0.38 -14.06 -16.96
N LEU A 111 -1.44 -13.26 -17.12
CA LEU A 111 -1.86 -12.76 -18.42
C LEU A 111 -0.99 -11.56 -18.85
N ASN A 112 -0.16 -11.76 -19.87
CA ASN A 112 0.73 -10.76 -20.45
C ASN A 112 0.33 -10.30 -21.87
N GLN A 113 -0.78 -10.81 -22.38
CA GLN A 113 -1.40 -10.45 -23.65
C GLN A 113 -2.92 -10.32 -23.49
N SER A 114 -3.57 -9.66 -24.43
CA SER A 114 -5.03 -9.59 -24.46
C SER A 114 -5.59 -10.94 -24.92
N ILE A 115 -6.59 -11.46 -24.18
CA ILE A 115 -7.27 -12.72 -24.52
C ILE A 115 -8.58 -12.41 -25.23
N GLY A 116 -8.77 -12.98 -26.41
CA GLY A 116 -9.98 -12.96 -27.21
C GLY A 116 -10.94 -14.10 -26.88
N ALA A 117 -12.13 -14.06 -27.48
CA ALA A 117 -13.18 -15.07 -27.22
C ALA A 117 -12.80 -16.49 -27.66
N TYR A 118 -11.85 -16.62 -28.60
CA TYR A 118 -11.46 -17.88 -29.23
C TYR A 118 -10.06 -18.36 -28.82
N ASP A 119 -9.39 -17.63 -27.93
CA ASP A 119 -8.07 -18.04 -27.42
C ASP A 119 -8.22 -19.16 -26.37
N GLU A 120 -7.09 -19.78 -26.01
CA GLU A 120 -7.06 -20.73 -24.91
C GLU A 120 -7.35 -20.04 -23.57
N TRP A 121 -8.38 -20.51 -22.87
CA TRP A 121 -8.79 -19.99 -21.57
C TRP A 121 -8.30 -20.85 -20.41
N ASP A 122 -7.90 -22.10 -20.67
CA ASP A 122 -7.32 -23.00 -19.67
C ASP A 122 -5.83 -22.72 -19.47
N ILE A 123 -5.54 -21.53 -18.93
CA ILE A 123 -4.17 -21.09 -18.66
C ILE A 123 -3.79 -21.52 -17.25
N PRO A 124 -2.72 -22.33 -17.08
CA PRO A 124 -2.32 -22.80 -15.77
C PRO A 124 -1.82 -21.66 -14.88
N ARG A 125 -2.01 -21.83 -13.56
CA ARG A 125 -1.42 -20.96 -12.56
C ARG A 125 0.06 -21.30 -12.42
N LEU A 126 0.89 -20.26 -12.34
CA LEU A 126 2.30 -20.40 -11.96
C LEU A 126 2.42 -20.73 -10.47
N SER A 127 3.61 -21.11 -10.01
CA SER A 127 3.88 -21.11 -8.57
C SER A 127 3.83 -19.69 -8.00
N LYS A 128 3.71 -19.57 -6.68
CA LYS A 128 3.73 -18.26 -5.98
C LYS A 128 5.02 -17.50 -6.28
N ASN A 129 6.16 -18.20 -6.23
CA ASN A 129 7.48 -17.63 -6.52
C ASN A 129 7.56 -17.11 -7.96
N GLU A 130 7.26 -17.97 -8.95
CA GLU A 130 7.35 -17.62 -10.37
C GLU A 130 6.45 -16.44 -10.72
N SER A 131 5.21 -16.42 -10.22
CA SER A 131 4.28 -15.30 -10.44
C SER A 131 4.84 -13.97 -9.91
N LEU A 132 5.47 -13.97 -8.73
CA LEU A 132 6.10 -12.77 -8.16
C LEU A 132 7.37 -12.37 -8.93
N ARG A 133 8.13 -13.33 -9.48
CA ARG A 133 9.25 -13.03 -10.37
C ARG A 133 8.77 -12.43 -11.71
N CYS A 134 7.62 -12.86 -12.24
CA CYS A 134 7.00 -12.20 -13.39
C CYS A 134 6.59 -10.76 -13.08
N VAL A 135 6.04 -10.49 -11.88
CA VAL A 135 5.79 -9.11 -11.43
C VAL A 135 7.08 -8.29 -11.44
N ALA A 136 8.19 -8.85 -10.92
CA ALA A 136 9.49 -8.18 -10.93
C ALA A 136 9.99 -7.86 -12.34
N LEU A 137 9.75 -8.74 -13.32
CA LEU A 137 10.07 -8.49 -14.74
C LEU A 137 9.22 -7.38 -15.36
N ASP A 138 7.94 -7.27 -14.98
CA ASP A 138 7.09 -6.14 -15.37
C ASP A 138 7.63 -4.82 -14.79
N MET A 139 8.11 -4.84 -13.55
CA MET A 139 8.75 -3.65 -12.96
C MET A 139 10.07 -3.27 -13.64
N ASP A 140 10.89 -4.25 -14.06
CA ASP A 140 12.09 -3.96 -14.86
C ASP A 140 11.72 -3.35 -16.21
N SER A 141 10.71 -3.89 -16.89
CA SER A 141 10.20 -3.36 -18.16
C SER A 141 9.66 -1.94 -18.00
N ALA A 142 8.94 -1.68 -16.91
CA ALA A 142 8.44 -0.35 -16.56
C ALA A 142 9.60 0.63 -16.32
N PHE A 143 10.62 0.23 -15.56
CA PHE A 143 11.79 1.06 -15.28
C PHE A 143 12.51 1.47 -16.58
N VAL A 144 12.75 0.52 -17.49
CA VAL A 144 13.41 0.81 -18.77
C VAL A 144 12.62 1.82 -19.61
N ALA A 145 11.29 1.70 -19.63
CA ALA A 145 10.44 2.64 -20.35
C ALA A 145 10.44 4.04 -19.67
N PHE A 146 10.35 4.10 -18.34
CA PHE A 146 10.46 5.36 -17.61
C PHE A 146 11.82 6.04 -17.75
N GLU A 147 12.90 5.27 -17.87
CA GLU A 147 14.23 5.81 -18.15
C GLU A 147 14.27 6.51 -19.51
N LYS A 148 13.75 5.86 -20.55
CA LYS A 148 13.65 6.45 -21.89
C LYS A 148 12.76 7.70 -21.94
N ALA A 149 11.72 7.72 -21.11
CA ALA A 149 10.82 8.87 -20.97
C ALA A 149 11.35 9.97 -20.04
N GLY A 150 12.53 9.79 -19.41
CA GLY A 150 13.03 10.74 -18.41
C GLY A 150 12.14 10.88 -17.16
N LYS A 151 11.30 9.87 -16.86
CA LYS A 151 10.35 9.85 -15.73
C LYS A 151 10.82 8.95 -14.59
N ILE A 152 12.12 8.92 -14.32
CA ILE A 152 12.63 8.19 -13.14
C ILE A 152 12.08 8.82 -11.84
N ARG A 153 12.06 10.15 -11.79
CA ARG A 153 11.28 10.97 -10.87
C ARG A 153 10.26 11.78 -11.70
N ARG A 154 9.09 12.09 -11.15
CA ARG A 154 8.03 12.83 -11.86
C ARG A 154 8.22 14.33 -11.77
N ASP A 155 8.58 14.81 -10.59
CA ASP A 155 8.80 16.22 -10.30
C ASP A 155 10.29 16.57 -10.23
N PRO A 156 10.65 17.86 -10.28
CA PRO A 156 11.99 18.32 -9.95
C PRO A 156 12.41 17.94 -8.52
N GLY A 157 13.72 17.92 -8.29
CA GLY A 157 14.29 17.65 -6.97
C GLY A 157 14.00 18.76 -5.94
N PRO A 158 14.27 18.50 -4.65
CA PRO A 158 14.10 19.49 -3.59
C PRO A 158 14.84 20.80 -3.89
N GLY A 159 14.15 21.93 -3.69
CA GLY A 159 14.70 23.27 -3.93
C GLY A 159 14.40 23.84 -5.33
N GLU A 160 13.92 23.02 -6.26
CA GLU A 160 13.58 23.46 -7.61
C GLU A 160 12.08 23.84 -7.75
N PRO A 161 11.73 24.81 -8.62
CA PRO A 161 10.34 25.17 -8.86
C PRO A 161 9.52 23.96 -9.38
N GLY A 162 8.40 23.68 -8.73
CA GLY A 162 7.50 22.57 -9.10
C GLY A 162 7.69 21.28 -8.31
N HIS A 163 8.72 21.20 -7.46
CA HIS A 163 8.88 20.10 -6.50
C HIS A 163 7.61 19.88 -5.66
N LEU A 164 7.16 18.62 -5.55
CA LEU A 164 5.94 18.19 -4.86
C LEU A 164 4.63 18.83 -5.37
N ASN A 165 4.63 19.47 -6.54
CA ASN A 165 3.45 20.09 -7.14
C ASN A 165 3.27 19.77 -8.64
N ASP A 166 4.00 18.78 -9.16
CA ASP A 166 3.82 18.33 -10.54
C ASP A 166 2.47 17.61 -10.72
N PRO A 167 1.71 17.89 -11.80
CA PRO A 167 0.40 17.29 -12.04
C PRO A 167 0.42 15.77 -12.20
N ASP A 168 1.57 15.19 -12.56
CA ASP A 168 1.75 13.77 -12.81
C ASP A 168 2.38 13.02 -11.62
N LEU A 169 2.50 13.65 -10.44
CA LEU A 169 3.04 13.02 -9.23
C LEU A 169 2.33 11.73 -8.80
N GLU A 170 1.02 11.62 -9.08
CA GLU A 170 0.26 10.40 -8.77
C GLU A 170 0.54 9.23 -9.73
N LYS A 171 1.16 9.49 -10.89
CA LYS A 171 1.53 8.46 -11.85
C LYS A 171 2.79 7.73 -11.38
N PRO A 172 2.89 6.41 -11.61
CA PRO A 172 4.09 5.66 -11.23
C PRO A 172 5.33 6.17 -11.98
N ASN A 173 6.52 5.93 -11.42
CA ASN A 173 7.79 6.43 -11.96
C ASN A 173 8.88 5.36 -11.85
N GLY A 174 10.07 5.64 -12.38
CA GLY A 174 11.18 4.69 -12.35
C GLY A 174 11.63 4.27 -10.95
N VAL A 175 11.67 5.20 -9.99
CA VAL A 175 11.99 4.87 -8.58
C VAL A 175 10.93 3.94 -7.99
N ALA A 176 9.66 4.22 -8.26
CA ALA A 176 8.53 3.37 -7.85
C ALA A 176 8.63 1.96 -8.45
N ALA A 177 9.02 1.85 -9.73
CA ALA A 177 9.20 0.55 -10.38
C ALA A 177 10.26 -0.30 -9.68
N LYS A 178 11.44 0.27 -9.39
CA LYS A 178 12.50 -0.43 -8.64
C LYS A 178 12.09 -0.79 -7.22
N ALA A 179 11.40 0.11 -6.51
CA ALA A 179 10.88 -0.17 -5.18
C ALA A 179 9.82 -1.30 -5.19
N MET A 180 8.95 -1.31 -6.20
CA MET A 180 7.93 -2.35 -6.36
C MET A 180 8.55 -3.70 -6.75
N LYS A 181 9.62 -3.70 -7.56
CA LYS A 181 10.43 -4.90 -7.84
C LYS A 181 11.00 -5.49 -6.56
N ALA A 182 11.65 -4.66 -5.74
CA ALA A 182 12.21 -5.07 -4.46
C ALA A 182 11.13 -5.71 -3.56
N ARG A 183 9.95 -5.10 -3.48
CA ARG A 183 8.81 -5.64 -2.73
C ARG A 183 8.33 -6.99 -3.28
N ALA A 184 8.22 -7.14 -4.60
CA ALA A 184 7.80 -8.39 -5.23
C ALA A 184 8.79 -9.53 -4.95
N LEU A 185 10.10 -9.26 -5.05
CA LEU A 185 11.14 -10.25 -4.74
C LEU A 185 11.23 -10.56 -3.25
N LEU A 186 11.01 -9.58 -2.36
CA LEU A 186 10.90 -9.82 -0.92
C LEU A 186 9.74 -10.77 -0.60
N TYR A 187 8.59 -10.58 -1.26
CA TYR A 187 7.46 -11.50 -1.15
C TYR A 187 7.83 -12.88 -1.71
N ALA A 188 8.59 -12.96 -2.80
CA ALA A 188 9.03 -14.23 -3.38
C ALA A 188 9.98 -14.99 -2.43
N ALA A 189 10.85 -14.27 -1.72
CA ALA A 189 11.80 -14.82 -0.74
C ALA A 189 11.16 -15.19 0.60
N SER A 190 9.97 -14.66 0.91
CA SER A 190 9.29 -14.90 2.17
C SER A 190 8.92 -16.39 2.35
N PRO A 191 8.88 -16.94 3.57
CA PRO A 191 8.68 -18.38 3.81
C PRO A 191 7.46 -19.01 3.12
N LEU A 192 6.39 -18.23 2.91
CA LEU A 192 5.18 -18.69 2.23
C LEU A 192 5.37 -19.00 0.73
N ASN A 193 6.36 -18.37 0.09
CA ASN A 193 6.56 -18.36 -1.36
C ASN A 193 7.96 -18.80 -1.78
N ASN A 194 8.90 -18.90 -0.84
CA ASN A 194 10.30 -19.16 -1.12
C ASN A 194 10.47 -20.52 -1.80
N ALA A 195 11.07 -20.51 -2.99
CA ALA A 195 11.34 -21.72 -3.77
C ALA A 195 12.84 -22.04 -3.82
N ASN A 196 13.71 -21.03 -3.68
CA ASN A 196 15.15 -21.16 -3.94
C ASN A 196 16.04 -20.92 -2.70
N GLY A 197 15.47 -20.96 -1.50
CA GLY A 197 16.17 -20.76 -0.24
C GLY A 197 16.84 -19.39 -0.13
N SER A 198 18.12 -19.37 0.23
CA SER A 198 18.90 -18.14 0.40
C SER A 198 19.00 -17.30 -0.88
N LYS A 199 18.92 -17.93 -2.06
CA LYS A 199 19.06 -17.20 -3.32
C LYS A 199 17.95 -16.18 -3.55
N ASP A 200 16.71 -16.50 -3.16
CA ASP A 200 15.61 -15.54 -3.28
C ASP A 200 15.82 -14.34 -2.33
N TRP A 201 16.40 -14.57 -1.14
CA TRP A 201 16.74 -13.49 -0.21
C TRP A 201 17.87 -12.60 -0.73
N GLU A 202 18.90 -13.17 -1.35
CA GLU A 202 19.96 -12.41 -2.01
C GLU A 202 19.41 -11.53 -3.13
N ASP A 203 18.56 -12.08 -4.00
CA ASP A 203 17.93 -11.35 -5.10
C ASP A 203 17.05 -10.18 -4.56
N ALA A 204 16.29 -10.42 -3.49
CA ALA A 204 15.49 -9.40 -2.83
C ALA A 204 16.35 -8.30 -2.18
N ALA A 205 17.45 -8.66 -1.54
CA ALA A 205 18.38 -7.72 -0.91
C ALA A 205 19.07 -6.84 -1.96
N VAL A 206 19.55 -7.41 -3.07
CA VAL A 206 20.13 -6.66 -4.19
C VAL A 206 19.11 -5.68 -4.78
N ALA A 207 17.90 -6.13 -5.07
CA ALA A 207 16.86 -5.26 -5.62
C ALA A 207 16.47 -4.13 -4.65
N SER A 208 16.42 -4.41 -3.34
CA SER A 208 16.14 -3.40 -2.31
C SER A 208 17.26 -2.36 -2.24
N TRP A 209 18.53 -2.80 -2.29
CA TRP A 209 19.67 -1.90 -2.31
C TRP A 209 19.68 -1.01 -3.56
N GLU A 210 19.46 -1.57 -4.75
CA GLU A 210 19.33 -0.80 -5.99
C GLU A 210 18.23 0.27 -5.89
N ALA A 211 17.08 -0.07 -5.31
CA ALA A 211 15.97 0.86 -5.12
C ALA A 211 16.35 2.01 -4.17
N ILE A 212 17.05 1.72 -3.07
CA ILE A 212 17.54 2.73 -2.11
C ILE A 212 18.55 3.67 -2.80
N GLN A 213 19.53 3.12 -3.50
CA GLN A 213 20.53 3.91 -4.21
C GLN A 213 19.90 4.81 -5.26
N LEU A 214 18.90 4.31 -6.00
CA LEU A 214 18.18 5.10 -6.99
C LEU A 214 17.35 6.21 -6.33
N ALA A 215 16.64 5.91 -5.24
CA ALA A 215 15.89 6.90 -4.48
C ALA A 215 16.80 8.04 -3.97
N GLN A 216 17.98 7.70 -3.43
CA GLN A 216 18.99 8.67 -3.01
C GLN A 216 19.53 9.49 -4.18
N LYS A 217 19.82 8.86 -5.32
CA LYS A 217 20.26 9.55 -6.55
C LYS A 217 19.24 10.60 -7.02
N TYR A 218 17.96 10.32 -6.85
CA TYR A 218 16.85 11.23 -7.19
C TYR A 218 16.33 12.02 -5.98
N GLN A 219 17.17 12.15 -4.95
CA GLN A 219 17.00 13.04 -3.80
C GLN A 219 15.71 12.79 -2.99
N TYR A 220 15.15 11.58 -3.01
CA TYR A 220 14.14 11.19 -2.03
C TYR A 220 14.79 11.09 -0.64
N ALA A 221 14.06 11.49 0.39
CA ALA A 221 14.57 11.49 1.77
C ALA A 221 13.44 11.19 2.75
N LEU A 222 13.77 10.55 3.86
CA LEU A 222 12.85 10.39 4.99
C LEU A 222 12.48 11.78 5.53
N ILE A 223 11.22 11.94 5.94
CA ILE A 223 10.82 13.13 6.67
C ILE A 223 11.25 13.04 8.14
N ASP A 224 11.34 14.20 8.78
CA ASP A 224 11.62 14.29 10.21
C ASP A 224 10.51 13.60 11.03
N GLY A 225 10.89 13.03 12.17
CA GLY A 225 9.96 12.23 12.99
C GLY A 225 8.76 13.01 13.52
N ASP A 226 8.91 14.32 13.77
CA ASP A 226 7.80 15.20 14.18
C ASP A 226 6.79 15.46 13.06
N ARG A 227 7.18 15.20 11.81
CA ARG A 227 6.36 15.29 10.60
C ARG A 227 5.85 13.94 10.13
N TYR A 228 6.05 12.86 10.87
CA TYR A 228 5.70 11.49 10.47
C TYR A 228 4.30 11.36 9.83
N THR A 229 3.31 12.09 10.37
CA THR A 229 1.92 12.08 9.88
C THR A 229 1.72 12.76 8.53
N ASP A 230 2.63 13.62 8.07
CA ASP A 230 2.56 14.30 6.76
C ASP A 230 2.56 13.30 5.60
N ASN A 231 3.17 12.12 5.78
CA ASN A 231 3.12 11.03 4.81
C ASN A 231 1.71 10.43 4.65
N MET A 232 0.81 10.69 5.60
CA MET A 232 -0.51 10.03 5.73
C MET A 232 -1.67 11.01 5.58
N TYR A 233 -1.61 12.18 6.22
CA TYR A 233 -2.68 13.19 6.19
C TYR A 233 -2.14 14.62 6.42
N GLY A 234 -2.95 15.63 6.08
CA GLY A 234 -2.62 17.05 6.29
C GLY A 234 -1.70 17.66 5.21
N VAL A 235 -0.85 16.84 4.58
CA VAL A 235 0.02 17.25 3.47
C VAL A 235 -0.28 16.40 2.24
N LYS A 236 -0.29 17.03 1.05
CA LYS A 236 -0.62 16.35 -0.21
C LYS A 236 0.48 15.37 -0.63
N TYR A 237 1.73 15.83 -0.62
CA TYR A 237 2.90 15.04 -0.95
C TYR A 237 4.09 15.41 -0.07
N THR A 238 4.93 14.42 0.23
CA THR A 238 6.23 14.61 0.89
C THR A 238 7.35 14.10 -0.01
N ASN A 239 8.60 14.45 0.32
CA ASN A 239 9.76 13.94 -0.41
C ASN A 239 10.17 12.51 -0.02
N GLU A 240 9.45 11.87 0.91
CA GLU A 240 9.63 10.45 1.25
C GLU A 240 8.76 9.54 0.38
N GLN A 241 7.64 10.06 -0.12
CA GLN A 241 6.68 9.29 -0.90
C GLN A 241 7.22 9.00 -2.31
N ILE A 242 7.56 7.73 -2.56
CA ILE A 242 8.04 7.25 -3.88
C ILE A 242 6.91 7.19 -4.92
N TRP A 243 5.73 6.74 -4.50
CA TRP A 243 4.51 6.71 -5.30
C TRP A 243 3.31 6.78 -4.37
N ALA A 244 2.52 7.85 -4.52
CA ALA A 244 1.40 8.14 -3.63
C ALA A 244 0.20 8.69 -4.39
N TRP A 245 -0.98 8.47 -3.83
CA TRP A 245 -2.22 9.09 -4.28
C TRP A 245 -2.87 9.80 -3.09
N HIS A 246 -3.46 10.96 -3.36
CA HIS A 246 -4.10 11.78 -2.35
C HIS A 246 -5.62 11.83 -2.58
N ALA A 247 -6.40 11.57 -1.52
CA ALA A 247 -7.85 11.43 -1.61
C ALA A 247 -8.64 12.74 -1.73
N GLY A 248 -7.97 13.88 -1.58
CA GLY A 248 -8.66 15.15 -1.38
C GLY A 248 -9.13 15.34 0.05
N ASN A 249 -9.61 16.54 0.34
CA ASN A 249 -10.30 16.81 1.60
C ASN A 249 -11.61 16.02 1.65
N LYS A 250 -11.78 15.24 2.72
CA LYS A 250 -13.01 14.51 3.02
C LYS A 250 -13.58 15.01 4.33
N ASN A 251 -14.87 15.37 4.34
CA ASN A 251 -15.59 15.54 5.59
C ASN A 251 -15.64 14.20 6.32
N TYR A 252 -15.58 14.21 7.65
CA TYR A 252 -15.54 13.00 8.47
C TYR A 252 -16.60 11.96 8.08
N GLY A 253 -17.86 12.38 7.92
CA GLY A 253 -18.97 11.48 7.54
C GLY A 253 -18.89 10.88 6.12
N ASN A 254 -18.04 11.44 5.25
CA ASN A 254 -17.80 10.98 3.88
C ASN A 254 -16.40 10.34 3.71
N ALA A 255 -15.60 10.28 4.78
CA ALA A 255 -14.37 9.51 4.79
C ALA A 255 -14.69 8.01 4.65
N PRO A 256 -13.75 7.19 4.15
CA PRO A 256 -13.89 5.74 4.13
C PRO A 256 -14.26 5.21 5.52
N THR A 257 -15.23 4.29 5.60
CA THR A 257 -15.71 3.79 6.89
C THR A 257 -14.63 3.07 7.71
N ALA A 258 -13.59 2.52 7.08
CA ALA A 258 -12.42 1.97 7.76
C ALA A 258 -11.64 3.04 8.58
N LEU A 259 -11.63 4.29 8.12
CA LEU A 259 -10.92 5.41 8.76
C LEU A 259 -11.81 6.20 9.75
N GLN A 260 -13.09 5.86 9.85
CA GLN A 260 -14.02 6.51 10.77
C GLN A 260 -13.99 5.83 12.13
N ASN A 261 -13.82 6.60 13.20
CA ASN A 261 -14.02 6.15 14.57
C ASN A 261 -15.35 6.69 15.13
N GLY A 262 -16.32 5.80 15.37
CA GLY A 262 -17.67 6.18 15.80
C GLY A 262 -17.69 6.99 17.10
N ILE A 263 -16.74 6.75 18.01
CA ILE A 263 -16.65 7.40 19.32
C ILE A 263 -16.47 8.92 19.17
N PHE A 264 -15.62 9.37 18.25
CA PHE A 264 -15.32 10.81 18.08
C PHE A 264 -16.45 11.61 17.43
N SER A 265 -17.39 10.93 16.80
CA SER A 265 -18.51 11.59 16.13
C SER A 265 -19.71 11.86 17.05
N ASN A 266 -19.66 11.41 18.31
CA ASN A 266 -20.78 11.39 19.25
C ASN A 266 -22.09 10.84 18.63
N LYS A 267 -21.97 9.95 17.64
CA LYS A 267 -23.08 9.33 16.91
C LYS A 267 -22.96 7.82 17.02
N LYS A 268 -23.82 7.22 17.84
CA LYS A 268 -23.91 5.76 18.06
C LYS A 268 -24.22 4.94 16.78
N THR A 269 -24.57 5.62 15.69
CA THR A 269 -24.87 5.03 14.39
C THR A 269 -23.67 4.97 13.45
N ILE A 270 -22.59 5.69 13.74
CA ILE A 270 -21.34 5.63 12.95
C ILE A 270 -20.52 4.43 13.41
N VAL A 271 -19.91 3.74 12.45
CA VAL A 271 -19.06 2.57 12.72
C VAL A 271 -17.72 3.03 13.30
N SER A 272 -17.16 2.24 14.20
CA SER A 272 -15.74 2.33 14.54
C SER A 272 -15.01 1.34 13.64
N GLY A 273 -14.43 1.87 12.56
CA GLY A 273 -13.76 1.16 11.47
C GLY A 273 -12.61 0.30 11.97
N GLU A 274 -11.36 0.70 11.72
CA GLU A 274 -10.20 -0.04 12.21
C GLU A 274 -9.95 0.21 13.71
N ASN A 275 -10.01 -0.85 14.50
CA ASN A 275 -9.72 -0.84 15.93
C ASN A 275 -8.49 -1.72 16.16
N PRO A 276 -7.30 -1.14 16.39
CA PRO A 276 -6.06 -1.90 16.55
C PRO A 276 -6.18 -3.00 17.63
N THR A 277 -5.67 -4.19 17.34
CA THR A 277 -5.66 -5.28 18.33
C THR A 277 -4.58 -5.05 19.39
N GLN A 278 -4.69 -5.68 20.56
CA GLN A 278 -3.63 -5.60 21.57
C GLN A 278 -2.29 -6.14 21.02
N ASN A 279 -2.32 -7.19 20.20
CA ASN A 279 -1.12 -7.72 19.55
C ASN A 279 -0.42 -6.64 18.70
N PHE A 280 -1.18 -5.84 17.94
CA PHE A 280 -0.61 -4.73 17.18
C PHE A 280 -0.09 -3.60 18.07
N VAL A 281 -0.79 -3.29 19.15
CA VAL A 281 -0.33 -2.31 20.14
C VAL A 281 1.00 -2.72 20.77
N ASP A 282 1.17 -4.01 21.04
CA ASP A 282 2.38 -4.58 21.65
C ASP A 282 3.56 -4.68 20.66
N MET A 283 3.32 -4.53 19.35
CA MET A 283 4.40 -4.45 18.36
C MET A 283 5.20 -3.15 18.43
N PHE A 284 4.67 -2.12 19.09
CA PHE A 284 5.43 -0.90 19.35
C PHE A 284 6.34 -1.12 20.57
N GLU A 285 7.62 -0.77 20.44
CA GLU A 285 8.57 -0.86 21.54
C GLU A 285 8.27 0.18 22.63
N THR A 286 8.97 0.09 23.75
CA THR A 286 9.11 1.22 24.69
C THR A 286 9.92 2.34 24.01
N GLN A 287 9.96 3.53 24.60
CA GLN A 287 10.81 4.63 24.10
C GLN A 287 12.31 4.30 24.14
N TRP A 288 12.71 3.25 24.87
CA TRP A 288 14.10 2.77 24.96
C TRP A 288 14.40 1.63 23.97
N GLY A 289 13.40 1.17 23.22
CA GLY A 289 13.54 0.08 22.25
C GLY A 289 13.33 -1.32 22.83
N ASP A 290 12.74 -1.44 24.03
CA ASP A 290 12.40 -2.76 24.57
C ASP A 290 11.19 -3.34 23.82
N PRO A 291 11.25 -4.59 23.33
CA PRO A 291 10.11 -5.24 22.71
C PRO A 291 9.00 -5.50 23.73
N LEU A 292 7.75 -5.62 23.25
CA LEU A 292 6.58 -5.97 24.08
C LEU A 292 5.74 -7.10 23.46
N ASN A 293 6.25 -7.74 22.40
CA ASN A 293 5.53 -8.72 21.56
C ASN A 293 5.08 -9.97 22.33
N THR A 294 5.87 -10.39 23.32
CA THR A 294 5.59 -11.58 24.14
C THR A 294 5.46 -11.22 25.61
N GLU A 295 4.85 -12.12 26.37
CA GLU A 295 4.77 -12.02 27.83
C GLU A 295 6.15 -11.91 28.49
N GLU A 296 7.14 -12.59 27.91
CA GLU A 296 8.50 -12.61 28.42
C GLU A 296 9.21 -11.28 28.14
N ASP A 297 9.00 -10.70 26.95
CA ASP A 297 9.50 -9.36 26.61
C ASP A 297 8.94 -8.30 27.58
N ARG A 298 7.62 -8.35 27.85
CA ARG A 298 6.96 -7.44 28.79
C ARG A 298 7.52 -7.57 30.20
N LYS A 299 7.75 -8.80 30.69
CA LYS A 299 8.35 -9.03 32.02
C LYS A 299 9.74 -8.42 32.13
N GLU A 300 10.57 -8.53 31.09
CA GLU A 300 11.90 -7.90 31.10
C GLU A 300 11.80 -6.37 31.08
N ALA A 301 10.93 -5.79 30.25
CA ALA A 301 10.69 -4.35 30.26
C ALA A 301 10.15 -3.83 31.62
N ILE A 302 9.28 -4.59 32.29
CA ILE A 302 8.77 -4.28 33.63
C ILE A 302 9.90 -4.32 34.68
N LYS A 303 10.79 -5.32 34.62
CA LYS A 303 11.95 -5.40 35.53
C LYS A 303 12.87 -4.20 35.39
N LEU A 304 13.01 -3.66 34.18
CA LEU A 304 13.77 -2.44 33.90
C LEU A 304 13.02 -1.16 34.32
N GLY A 305 11.73 -1.27 34.67
CA GLY A 305 10.87 -0.11 34.95
C GLY A 305 10.48 0.67 33.69
N HIS A 306 10.66 0.07 32.52
CA HIS A 306 10.40 0.69 31.21
C HIS A 306 8.96 0.46 30.72
N TYR A 307 8.21 -0.44 31.36
CA TYR A 307 6.81 -0.75 31.02
C TYR A 307 5.96 -1.03 32.26
N ASN A 308 4.66 -0.72 32.17
CA ASN A 308 3.67 -0.99 33.21
C ASN A 308 2.36 -1.47 32.58
N GLU A 309 1.93 -2.70 32.88
CA GLU A 309 0.69 -3.24 32.33
C GLU A 309 -0.57 -2.49 32.77
N GLN A 310 -0.53 -1.82 33.93
CA GLN A 310 -1.64 -1.01 34.42
C GLN A 310 -1.66 0.39 33.80
N ASP A 311 -0.58 0.78 33.10
CA ASP A 311 -0.48 2.04 32.36
C ASP A 311 0.32 1.83 31.05
N PRO A 312 -0.22 1.05 30.09
CA PRO A 312 0.55 0.47 28.99
C PRO A 312 0.88 1.46 27.87
N TYR A 313 0.36 2.69 27.95
CA TYR A 313 0.45 3.70 26.88
C TYR A 313 1.51 4.76 27.16
N VAL A 314 2.15 4.74 28.32
CA VAL A 314 3.20 5.69 28.71
C VAL A 314 4.58 5.19 28.26
N ASN A 315 5.48 6.11 27.92
CA ASN A 315 6.88 5.83 27.56
C ASN A 315 7.04 4.84 26.40
N ARG A 316 6.21 4.99 25.36
CA ARG A 316 6.24 4.16 24.15
C ARG A 316 7.07 4.80 23.05
N ASP A 317 7.43 4.00 22.05
CA ASP A 317 8.00 4.50 20.80
C ASP A 317 7.16 5.68 20.24
N PRO A 318 7.76 6.79 19.78
CA PRO A 318 7.01 7.94 19.25
C PRO A 318 5.96 7.58 18.17
N ARG A 319 6.23 6.56 17.35
CA ARG A 319 5.31 6.07 16.31
C ARG A 319 4.02 5.49 16.90
N PHE A 320 4.05 4.94 18.12
CA PHE A 320 2.85 4.47 18.82
C PHE A 320 1.80 5.58 18.92
N TYR A 321 2.23 6.79 19.32
CA TYR A 321 1.33 7.93 19.51
C TYR A 321 0.80 8.52 18.20
N HIS A 322 1.44 8.23 17.06
CA HIS A 322 0.94 8.61 15.73
C HIS A 322 -0.03 7.58 15.15
N CYS A 323 0.08 6.31 15.56
CA CYS A 323 -0.65 5.19 14.95
C CYS A 323 -1.85 4.71 15.78
N VAL A 324 -1.83 4.88 17.11
CA VAL A 324 -2.85 4.33 18.01
C VAL A 324 -3.53 5.43 18.80
N ILE A 325 -4.87 5.48 18.71
CA ILE A 325 -5.69 6.28 19.62
C ILE A 325 -6.22 5.36 20.72
N TYR A 326 -5.87 5.67 21.97
CA TYR A 326 -6.20 4.87 23.15
C TYR A 326 -7.04 5.69 24.15
N ASN A 327 -7.50 5.04 25.22
CA ASN A 327 -8.30 5.71 26.24
C ASN A 327 -7.52 6.86 26.89
N GLN A 328 -8.14 8.05 26.98
CA GLN A 328 -7.51 9.30 27.47
C GLN A 328 -6.39 9.88 26.59
N ALA A 329 -6.16 9.35 25.38
CA ALA A 329 -5.24 9.96 24.44
C ALA A 329 -5.69 11.39 24.07
N ASN A 330 -4.73 12.31 23.96
CA ASN A 330 -4.99 13.63 23.38
C ASN A 330 -5.21 13.46 21.88
N ILE A 331 -6.43 13.76 21.41
CA ILE A 331 -6.72 13.73 19.97
C ILE A 331 -6.16 15.00 19.35
N ILE A 332 -5.05 14.86 18.65
CA ILE A 332 -4.49 15.95 17.84
C ILE A 332 -5.13 15.83 16.46
N TRP A 333 -6.27 16.48 16.24
CA TRP A 333 -6.74 16.72 14.88
C TRP A 333 -5.72 17.65 14.22
N ALA A 334 -5.09 17.16 13.15
CA ALA A 334 -4.03 17.80 12.35
C ALA A 334 -3.75 19.28 12.69
N LYS A 335 -2.50 19.59 13.05
CA LYS A 335 -2.00 20.98 13.02
C LYS A 335 -2.30 21.54 11.63
N VAL A 336 -3.25 22.48 11.56
CA VAL A 336 -3.46 23.25 10.34
C VAL A 336 -2.21 24.12 10.19
N ALA A 337 -1.75 24.34 8.95
CA ALA A 337 -0.49 25.02 8.64
C ALA A 337 -0.31 26.42 9.29
N ASP A 338 -1.40 26.99 9.83
CA ASP A 338 -1.44 28.30 10.47
C ASP A 338 -1.47 28.25 12.02
N GLY A 339 -1.14 27.11 12.64
CA GLY A 339 -0.96 27.00 14.09
C GLY A 339 -2.25 26.90 14.91
N GLU A 340 -3.43 26.98 14.29
CA GLU A 340 -4.69 26.64 14.96
C GLU A 340 -4.89 25.12 14.99
N VAL A 341 -4.79 24.53 16.18
CA VAL A 341 -5.32 23.18 16.43
C VAL A 341 -6.84 23.32 16.50
N LYS A 342 -7.56 22.87 15.48
CA LYS A 342 -9.02 22.78 15.54
C LYS A 342 -9.39 21.44 16.18
N ASN A 343 -9.73 21.50 17.47
CA ASN A 343 -10.30 20.38 18.22
C ASN A 343 -11.64 19.90 17.66
#